data_AF-A0A090XA78-F1
#
_entry.id   AF-A0A090XA78-F1
#
_cell.length_a   1.000
_cell.length_b   1.000
_cell.length_c   1.000
_cell.angle_alpha   90.00
_cell.angle_beta   90.00
_cell.angle_gamma   90.00
#
_symmetry.space_group_name_H-M   'P 1'
#
loop_
_entity.id
_entity.type
_entity.pdbx_description
1 polymer ?
#
loop_
_entity_poly.entity_id
_entity_poly.type
_entity_poly.pdbx_seq_one_letter_code
_entity_poly.pdbx_strand_id
1 'polypeptide(L)'
;MEKTRRTNLFLSLKAGGFALVHVALKVKISRFLLFRDSKDAITRWSFQSLGSAHLSQWVVGTSEQPKAAKCLRFYKEIAEAIKFFESRYSWEYLQQVKKRKLYWDTVSSMFPAPLYRNGFESSAGKDVLRRLRSLPVSPKTKNFFIRFHTETLPVKTWLENKGFYLQIGTNCSF
;
A
#
# COMPACT_ATOMS: atom_id res chain seq x y z
N MET A 1 8.26 -7.91 27.09
CA MET A 1 7.99 -7.91 25.63
C MET A 1 6.65 -8.60 25.38
N GLU A 2 5.71 -7.95 24.68
CA GLU A 2 4.39 -8.54 24.38
C GLU A 2 4.54 -9.73 23.42
N LYS A 3 3.95 -10.90 23.75
CA LYS A 3 4.00 -12.09 22.88
C LYS A 3 3.23 -11.84 21.59
N THR A 4 3.86 -12.02 20.42
CA THR A 4 3.23 -11.79 19.11
C THR A 4 2.14 -12.83 18.81
N ARG A 5 0.88 -12.40 18.68
CA ARG A 5 -0.31 -13.24 18.38
C ARG A 5 -0.82 -13.01 16.96
N ARG A 6 -1.64 -13.88 16.36
CA ARG A 6 -2.21 -13.67 15.01
C ARG A 6 -2.99 -12.36 14.87
N THR A 7 -3.48 -11.82 15.97
CA THR A 7 -4.15 -10.53 16.10
C THR A 7 -3.24 -9.30 16.16
N ASN A 8 -1.93 -9.50 16.43
CA ASN A 8 -0.93 -8.44 16.57
C ASN A 8 0.24 -8.59 15.56
N LEU A 9 0.37 -9.78 14.94
CA LEU A 9 1.30 -10.08 13.85
C LEU A 9 0.80 -9.54 12.51
N PHE A 10 -0.52 -9.42 12.41
CA PHE A 10 -1.27 -8.62 11.44
C PHE A 10 -2.07 -7.62 12.28
N LEU A 11 -2.28 -6.37 11.82
CA LEU A 11 -3.12 -5.41 12.54
C LEU A 11 -4.42 -6.06 13.03
N SER A 12 -5.00 -5.46 14.08
CA SER A 12 -6.30 -5.86 14.61
C SER A 12 -7.31 -6.13 13.49
N LEU A 13 -8.27 -7.02 13.75
CA LEU A 13 -9.36 -7.36 12.82
C LEU A 13 -10.08 -6.12 12.26
N LYS A 14 -10.07 -4.99 12.99
CA LYS A 14 -10.68 -3.72 12.58
C LYS A 14 -9.80 -2.85 11.67
N ALA A 15 -8.52 -3.17 11.50
CA ALA A 15 -7.52 -2.26 10.92
C ALA A 15 -6.63 -2.85 9.79
N GLY A 16 -6.83 -4.10 9.35
CA GLY A 16 -6.35 -4.57 8.04
C GLY A 16 -4.82 -4.56 7.81
N GLY A 17 -4.07 -5.40 8.54
CA GLY A 17 -2.60 -5.34 8.69
C GLY A 17 -1.67 -5.41 7.51
N PHE A 18 -0.82 -4.37 7.29
CA PHE A 18 0.59 -4.43 6.78
C PHE A 18 1.43 -3.15 7.11
N ALA A 19 2.21 -3.15 8.21
CA ALA A 19 2.89 -1.95 8.75
C ALA A 19 3.77 -1.15 7.77
N LEU A 20 4.57 -1.81 6.92
CA LEU A 20 5.47 -1.12 5.97
C LEU A 20 4.72 -0.49 4.80
N VAL A 21 3.68 -1.17 4.29
CA VAL A 21 2.86 -0.59 3.22
C VAL A 21 2.13 0.65 3.71
N HIS A 22 1.70 0.68 4.97
CA HIS A 22 1.11 1.88 5.54
C HIS A 22 2.06 3.08 5.57
N VAL A 23 3.38 2.88 5.75
CA VAL A 23 4.34 3.99 5.71
C VAL A 23 4.47 4.53 4.29
N ALA A 24 4.70 3.66 3.30
CA ALA A 24 4.80 4.06 1.91
C ALA A 24 3.51 4.75 1.42
N LEU A 25 2.35 4.22 1.79
CA LEU A 25 1.05 4.80 1.47
C LEU A 25 0.86 6.16 2.16
N LYS A 26 1.20 6.28 3.45
CA LYS A 26 1.12 7.56 4.17
C LYS A 26 2.00 8.64 3.53
N VAL A 27 3.19 8.27 3.06
CA VAL A 27 4.07 9.19 2.33
C VAL A 27 3.40 9.64 1.04
N LYS A 28 2.90 8.71 0.21
CA LYS A 28 2.20 9.05 -1.05
C LYS A 28 1.00 9.96 -0.81
N ILE A 29 0.15 9.64 0.17
CA ILE A 29 -0.99 10.48 0.56
C ILE A 29 -0.52 11.87 0.99
N SER A 30 0.54 11.95 1.81
CA SER A 30 1.07 13.24 2.26
C SER A 30 1.58 14.09 1.11
N ARG A 31 2.25 13.50 0.12
CA ARG A 31 2.76 14.21 -1.07
C ARG A 31 1.63 14.69 -1.97
N PHE A 32 0.66 13.82 -2.22
CA PHE A 32 -0.52 14.16 -3.02
C PHE A 32 -1.33 15.30 -2.38
N LEU A 33 -1.61 15.21 -1.08
CA LEU A 33 -2.37 16.24 -0.37
C LEU A 33 -1.61 17.56 -0.30
N LEU A 34 -0.28 17.53 -0.14
CA LEU A 34 0.50 18.76 -0.19
C LEU A 34 0.35 19.46 -1.55
N PHE A 35 0.41 18.71 -2.64
CA PHE A 35 0.23 19.26 -3.98
C PHE A 35 -1.18 19.81 -4.19
N ARG A 36 -2.20 19.05 -3.79
CA ARG A 36 -3.61 19.43 -3.97
C ARG A 36 -4.01 20.63 -3.11
N ASP A 37 -3.61 20.62 -1.84
CA ASP A 37 -4.07 21.58 -0.83
C ASP A 37 -3.17 22.84 -0.76
N SER A 38 -2.02 22.86 -1.46
CA SER A 38 -1.15 24.04 -1.50
C SER A 38 -1.87 25.22 -2.16
N LYS A 39 -2.16 26.25 -1.35
CA LYS A 39 -2.69 27.53 -1.80
C LYS A 39 -1.65 28.65 -1.77
N ASP A 40 -0.57 28.45 -1.03
CA ASP A 40 0.47 29.46 -0.83
C ASP A 40 1.20 29.76 -2.14
N ALA A 41 1.39 31.05 -2.41
CA ALA A 41 2.08 31.52 -3.62
C ALA A 41 3.50 30.97 -3.73
N ILE A 42 4.22 30.87 -2.61
CA ILE A 42 5.59 30.35 -2.54
C ILE A 42 5.64 28.87 -2.94
N THR A 43 4.71 28.07 -2.42
CA THR A 43 4.64 26.62 -2.71
C THR A 43 4.26 26.38 -4.17
N ARG A 44 3.35 27.18 -4.74
CA ARG A 44 3.04 27.10 -6.17
C ARG A 44 4.20 27.50 -7.05
N TRP A 45 4.90 28.59 -6.68
CA TRP A 45 6.09 29.03 -7.39
C TRP A 45 7.20 27.96 -7.34
N SER A 46 7.37 27.26 -6.21
CA SER A 46 8.37 26.20 -6.09
C SER A 46 8.01 24.98 -6.94
N PHE A 47 6.72 24.61 -7.05
CA PHE A 47 6.28 23.58 -7.98
C PHE A 47 6.52 23.96 -9.45
N GLN A 48 6.24 25.22 -9.81
CA GLN A 48 6.46 25.75 -11.17
C GLN A 48 7.94 25.87 -11.53
N SER A 49 8.78 26.32 -10.59
CA SER A 49 10.19 26.65 -10.88
C SER A 49 11.13 25.49 -10.60
N LEU A 50 10.99 24.81 -9.45
CA LEU A 50 11.92 23.77 -9.02
C LEU A 50 11.43 22.35 -9.38
N GLY A 51 10.11 22.18 -9.45
CA GLY A 51 9.46 20.91 -9.73
C GLY A 51 9.11 20.67 -11.19
N SER A 52 9.42 21.61 -12.09
CA SER A 52 8.88 21.64 -13.46
C SER A 52 9.18 20.38 -14.26
N ALA A 53 10.37 19.78 -14.11
CA ALA A 53 10.74 18.58 -14.84
C ALA A 53 9.87 17.34 -14.50
N HIS A 54 9.19 17.34 -13.35
CA HIS A 54 8.31 16.24 -12.93
C HIS A 54 6.84 16.63 -12.88
N LEU A 55 6.52 17.91 -12.66
CA LEU A 55 5.16 18.38 -12.38
C LEU A 55 4.53 19.20 -13.50
N SER A 56 5.23 19.43 -14.61
CA SER A 56 4.74 20.24 -15.75
C SER A 56 3.39 19.80 -16.29
N GLN A 57 3.05 18.51 -16.22
CA GLN A 57 1.76 17.97 -16.66
C GLN A 57 0.57 18.52 -15.83
N TRP A 58 0.77 18.82 -14.54
CA TRP A 58 -0.30 19.23 -13.63
C TRP A 58 -0.21 20.69 -13.21
N VAL A 59 0.89 21.37 -13.53
CA VAL A 59 1.14 22.76 -13.14
C VAL A 59 1.34 23.59 -14.39
N VAL A 60 0.35 24.44 -14.69
CA VAL A 60 0.45 25.42 -15.76
C VAL A 60 1.37 26.54 -15.29
N GLY A 61 2.47 26.75 -16.01
CA GLY A 61 3.43 27.83 -15.76
C GLY A 61 3.53 28.73 -17.00
N THR A 62 3.44 30.04 -16.79
CA THR A 62 3.57 31.07 -17.83
C THR A 62 5.02 31.53 -18.04
N SER A 63 5.93 31.11 -17.15
CA SER A 63 7.34 31.50 -17.15
C SER A 63 8.18 30.52 -17.94
N GLU A 64 9.23 31.03 -18.60
CA GLU A 64 10.30 30.22 -19.19
C GLU A 64 10.80 29.19 -18.16
N GLN A 65 10.88 27.94 -18.60
CA GLN A 65 11.34 26.81 -17.80
C GLN A 65 12.76 27.11 -17.30
N PRO A 66 13.00 27.27 -15.99
CA PRO A 66 14.35 27.46 -15.49
C PRO A 66 15.17 26.22 -15.88
N LYS A 67 16.36 26.45 -16.45
CA LYS A 67 17.30 25.41 -16.87
C LYS A 67 17.59 24.48 -15.70
N ALA A 68 16.97 23.29 -15.74
CA ALA A 68 17.20 22.13 -14.89
C ALA A 68 17.68 22.46 -13.46
N ALA A 69 16.77 22.92 -12.60
CA ALA A 69 17.01 22.79 -11.16
C ALA A 69 17.26 21.30 -10.87
N LYS A 70 18.37 20.96 -10.18
CA LYS A 70 18.64 19.60 -9.72
C LYS A 70 17.38 19.09 -9.01
N CYS A 71 16.57 18.28 -9.68
CA CYS A 71 15.25 17.92 -9.19
C CYS A 71 15.39 17.25 -7.84
N LEU A 72 14.89 17.91 -6.80
CA LEU A 72 14.79 17.31 -5.49
C LEU A 72 13.92 16.07 -5.62
N ARG A 73 14.40 14.93 -5.09
CA ARG A 73 13.67 13.65 -5.03
C ARG A 73 12.22 13.83 -4.56
N PHE A 74 11.99 14.84 -3.73
CA PHE A 74 10.69 15.31 -3.30
C PHE A 74 9.67 15.57 -4.43
N TYR A 75 10.04 16.29 -5.50
CA TYR A 75 9.11 16.57 -6.60
C TYR A 75 8.80 15.31 -7.42
N LYS A 76 9.78 14.41 -7.55
CA LYS A 76 9.57 13.08 -8.12
C LYS A 76 8.57 12.26 -7.28
N GLU A 77 8.69 12.29 -5.95
CA GLU A 77 7.74 11.62 -5.04
C GLU A 77 6.32 12.19 -5.17
N ILE A 78 6.17 13.50 -5.42
CA ILE A 78 4.86 14.11 -5.69
C ILE A 78 4.29 13.59 -7.02
N ALA A 79 5.07 13.63 -8.10
CA ALA A 79 4.62 13.12 -9.40
C ALA A 79 4.23 11.63 -9.34
N GLU A 80 5.04 10.81 -8.66
CA GLU A 80 4.73 9.40 -8.43
C GLU A 80 3.49 9.18 -7.55
N ALA A 81 3.22 10.08 -6.60
CA ALA A 81 1.99 10.01 -5.81
C ALA A 81 0.76 10.38 -6.65
N ILE A 82 0.84 11.42 -7.48
CA ILE A 82 -0.26 11.83 -8.37
C ILE A 82 -0.62 10.69 -9.33
N LYS A 83 0.35 10.16 -10.08
CA LYS A 83 0.14 9.02 -11.00
C LYS A 83 -0.43 7.79 -10.27
N PHE A 84 0.04 7.51 -9.06
CA PHE A 84 -0.43 6.40 -8.26
C PHE A 84 -1.93 6.52 -7.91
N PHE A 85 -2.42 7.74 -7.63
CA PHE A 85 -3.83 7.97 -7.33
C PHE A 85 -4.70 8.11 -8.58
N GLU A 86 -4.21 8.76 -9.64
CA GLU A 86 -4.93 8.86 -10.92
C GLU A 86 -5.23 7.49 -11.53
N SER A 87 -4.33 6.52 -11.37
CA SER A 87 -4.57 5.13 -11.83
C SER A 87 -5.66 4.37 -11.05
N ARG A 88 -6.14 4.90 -9.92
CA ARG A 88 -7.08 4.22 -9.00
C ARG A 88 -8.38 4.96 -8.77
N TYR A 89 -8.38 6.28 -8.92
CA TYR A 89 -9.49 7.13 -8.57
C TYR A 89 -9.73 8.19 -9.65
N SER A 90 -10.99 8.58 -9.84
CA SER A 90 -11.31 9.73 -10.67
C SER A 90 -10.78 11.02 -10.04
N TRP A 91 -10.47 12.01 -10.88
CA TRP A 91 -9.96 13.30 -10.42
C TRP A 91 -10.97 14.04 -9.53
N GLU A 92 -12.27 13.92 -9.84
CA GLU A 92 -13.38 14.47 -9.06
C GLU A 92 -13.38 13.97 -7.61
N TYR A 93 -13.18 12.66 -7.42
CA TYR A 93 -13.05 12.07 -6.08
C TYR A 93 -11.80 12.61 -5.36
N LEU A 94 -10.67 12.66 -6.05
CA LEU A 94 -9.39 13.09 -5.49
C LEU A 94 -9.39 14.55 -5.02
N GLN A 95 -10.16 15.42 -5.68
CA GLN A 95 -10.33 16.82 -5.28
C GLN A 95 -11.06 16.96 -3.94
N GLN A 96 -12.05 16.11 -3.67
CA GLN A 96 -12.96 16.27 -2.52
C GLN A 96 -12.59 15.41 -1.30
N VAL A 97 -11.85 14.32 -1.50
CA VAL A 97 -11.63 13.31 -0.46
C VAL A 97 -10.78 13.84 0.71
N LYS A 98 -11.16 13.47 1.95
CA LYS A 98 -10.36 13.74 3.15
C LYS A 98 -9.22 12.72 3.30
N LYS A 99 -8.08 13.13 3.87
CA LYS A 99 -6.89 12.29 4.13
C LYS A 99 -7.20 10.89 4.68
N ARG A 100 -8.04 10.83 5.72
CA ARG A 100 -8.41 9.56 6.38
C ARG A 100 -9.20 8.64 5.45
N LYS A 101 -10.14 9.20 4.67
CA LYS A 101 -10.96 8.43 3.74
C LYS A 101 -10.10 7.90 2.59
N LEU A 102 -9.30 8.76 1.97
CA LEU A 102 -8.36 8.38 0.91
C LEU A 102 -7.44 7.24 1.37
N TYR A 103 -6.92 7.30 2.59
CA TYR A 103 -6.10 6.23 3.16
C TYR A 103 -6.84 4.90 3.25
N TRP A 104 -8.02 4.86 3.87
CA TRP A 104 -8.74 3.60 4.05
C TRP A 104 -9.28 3.04 2.75
N ASP A 105 -9.71 3.90 1.83
CA ASP A 105 -10.17 3.48 0.50
C ASP A 105 -8.98 2.89 -0.28
N THR A 106 -7.78 3.46 -0.16
CA THR A 106 -6.58 2.92 -0.82
C THR A 106 -6.11 1.62 -0.17
N VAL A 107 -6.16 1.52 1.15
CA VAL A 107 -5.87 0.26 1.86
C VAL A 107 -6.82 -0.84 1.40
N SER A 108 -8.12 -0.54 1.32
CA SER A 108 -9.13 -1.51 0.91
C SER A 108 -8.96 -1.95 -0.54
N SER A 109 -8.56 -1.03 -1.41
CA SER A 109 -8.26 -1.31 -2.83
C SER A 109 -6.99 -2.15 -3.02
N MET A 110 -5.92 -1.86 -2.28
CA MET A 110 -4.64 -2.56 -2.43
C MET A 110 -4.55 -3.87 -1.67
N PHE A 111 -5.26 -3.97 -0.55
CA PHE A 111 -5.21 -5.11 0.37
C PHE A 111 -6.63 -5.60 0.61
N PRO A 112 -7.21 -6.35 -0.34
CA PRO A 112 -8.48 -7.01 -0.09
C PRO A 112 -8.35 -7.89 1.16
N ALA A 113 -9.44 -8.00 1.91
CA ALA A 113 -9.46 -8.88 3.07
C ALA A 113 -9.00 -10.28 2.65
N PRO A 114 -7.99 -10.87 3.32
CA PRO A 114 -7.53 -12.21 2.98
C PRO A 114 -8.70 -13.20 2.93
N LEU A 115 -8.72 -14.11 1.96
CA LEU A 115 -9.84 -15.03 1.73
C LEU A 115 -10.26 -15.82 2.98
N TYR A 116 -9.30 -16.17 3.85
CA TYR A 116 -9.57 -16.83 5.14
C TYR A 116 -10.31 -15.95 6.17
N ARG A 117 -10.55 -14.68 5.86
CA ARG A 117 -11.38 -13.74 6.63
C ARG A 117 -12.77 -13.54 6.03
N ASN A 118 -12.99 -13.87 4.77
CA ASN A 118 -14.28 -13.73 4.11
C ASN A 118 -15.14 -14.97 4.38
N GLY A 119 -16.37 -14.78 4.86
CA GLY A 119 -17.39 -15.84 4.88
C GLY A 119 -17.56 -16.67 6.16
N PHE A 120 -16.75 -16.47 7.21
CA PHE A 120 -16.86 -17.29 8.43
C PHE A 120 -17.68 -16.64 9.56
N GLU A 121 -18.44 -15.59 9.28
CA GLU A 121 -19.24 -14.87 10.28
C GLU A 121 -20.66 -15.42 10.49
N SER A 122 -21.10 -16.47 9.77
CA SER A 122 -22.49 -16.97 9.87
C SER A 122 -22.70 -18.48 10.07
N SER A 123 -21.67 -19.34 10.12
CA SER A 123 -21.87 -20.80 10.30
C SER A 123 -21.64 -21.31 11.74
N ALA A 124 -22.40 -22.31 12.20
CA ALA A 124 -22.15 -22.98 13.47
C ALA A 124 -20.79 -23.72 13.45
N GLY A 125 -19.95 -23.58 14.49
CA GLY A 125 -18.62 -24.21 14.59
C GLY A 125 -17.41 -23.28 14.79
N LYS A 126 -17.61 -21.96 14.98
CA LYS A 126 -16.55 -20.92 14.99
C LYS A 126 -15.60 -20.91 16.19
N ASP A 127 -15.75 -21.80 17.16
CA ASP A 127 -14.93 -21.75 18.38
C ASP A 127 -13.46 -22.04 18.06
N VAL A 128 -13.20 -23.00 17.16
CA VAL A 128 -11.83 -23.37 16.74
C VAL A 128 -11.11 -22.23 16.02
N LEU A 129 -11.76 -21.56 15.07
CA LEU A 129 -11.15 -20.43 14.33
C LEU A 129 -11.00 -19.17 15.19
N ARG A 130 -11.88 -18.98 16.19
CA ARG A 130 -11.74 -17.92 17.19
C ARG A 130 -10.58 -18.19 18.15
N ARG A 131 -10.42 -19.44 18.61
CA ARG A 131 -9.27 -19.89 19.42
C ARG A 131 -7.97 -19.84 18.62
N LEU A 132 -7.96 -20.25 17.36
CA LEU A 132 -6.79 -20.17 16.49
C LEU A 132 -6.28 -18.73 16.35
N ARG A 133 -7.17 -17.73 16.33
CA ARG A 133 -6.82 -16.30 16.32
C ARG A 133 -6.09 -15.83 17.58
N SER A 134 -6.43 -16.36 18.75
CA SER A 134 -5.83 -15.95 20.03
C SER A 134 -4.50 -16.65 20.34
N LEU A 135 -4.20 -17.76 19.64
CA LEU A 135 -2.95 -18.50 19.82
C LEU A 135 -1.71 -17.71 19.35
N PRO A 136 -0.60 -17.79 20.10
CA PRO A 136 0.67 -17.20 19.72
C PRO A 136 1.17 -17.80 18.41
N VAL A 137 1.83 -16.98 17.59
CA VAL A 137 2.39 -17.43 16.32
C VAL A 137 3.87 -17.64 16.49
N SER A 138 4.39 -18.77 16.03
CA SER A 138 5.82 -18.98 16.03
C SER A 138 6.52 -17.92 15.15
N PRO A 139 7.69 -17.39 15.54
CA PRO A 139 8.45 -16.47 14.71
C PRO A 139 8.74 -17.00 13.29
N LYS A 140 8.86 -18.33 13.12
CA LYS A 140 9.04 -18.97 11.81
C LYS A 140 7.80 -18.82 10.92
N THR A 141 6.61 -18.91 11.49
CA THR A 141 5.32 -18.70 10.79
C THR A 141 5.12 -17.23 10.41
N LYS A 142 5.68 -16.27 11.16
CA LYS A 142 5.66 -14.84 10.81
C LYS A 142 6.39 -14.57 9.49
N ASN A 143 7.60 -15.11 9.37
CA ASN A 143 8.39 -15.01 8.14
C ASN A 143 7.65 -15.65 6.96
N PHE A 144 6.95 -16.77 7.17
CA PHE A 144 6.17 -17.40 6.12
C PHE A 144 5.10 -16.47 5.56
N PHE A 145 4.23 -15.88 6.39
CA PHE A 145 3.15 -15.05 5.88
C PHE A 145 3.63 -13.73 5.29
N ILE A 146 4.64 -13.09 5.87
CA ILE A 146 5.25 -11.90 5.26
C ILE A 146 5.79 -12.26 3.89
N ARG A 147 6.57 -13.35 3.81
CA ARG A 147 7.14 -13.78 2.53
C ARG A 147 6.10 -14.22 1.51
N PHE A 148 4.99 -14.79 1.98
CA PHE A 148 3.86 -15.19 1.14
C PHE A 148 3.14 -13.97 0.55
N HIS A 149 2.89 -12.93 1.36
CA HIS A 149 2.20 -11.71 0.89
C HIS A 149 3.10 -10.75 0.11
N THR A 150 4.42 -10.85 0.26
CA THR A 150 5.39 -10.07 -0.53
C THR A 150 5.93 -10.85 -1.72
N GLU A 151 5.36 -12.03 -2.04
CA GLU A 151 5.81 -12.91 -3.12
C GLU A 151 7.30 -13.31 -3.03
N THR A 152 7.91 -13.21 -1.85
CA THR A 152 9.31 -13.59 -1.60
C THR A 152 9.49 -15.05 -1.16
N LEU A 153 8.40 -15.80 -1.05
CA LEU A 153 8.45 -17.26 -0.99
C LEU A 153 8.28 -17.81 -2.41
N PRO A 154 9.09 -18.80 -2.82
CA PRO A 154 8.73 -19.61 -3.96
C PRO A 154 7.55 -20.49 -3.51
N VAL A 155 6.34 -19.94 -3.51
CA VAL A 155 5.11 -20.57 -3.01
C VAL A 155 4.92 -21.97 -3.60
N LYS A 156 5.35 -22.16 -4.85
CA LYS A 156 5.41 -23.46 -5.53
C LYS A 156 6.29 -24.48 -4.78
N THR A 157 7.52 -24.12 -4.39
CA THR A 157 8.43 -25.05 -3.66
C THR A 157 7.89 -25.45 -2.29
N TRP A 158 7.13 -24.57 -1.64
CA TRP A 158 6.50 -24.90 -0.36
C TRP A 158 5.30 -25.83 -0.52
N LEU A 159 4.48 -25.63 -1.56
CA LEU A 159 3.33 -26.47 -1.89
C LEU A 159 3.76 -27.89 -2.30
N GLU A 160 4.80 -27.98 -3.12
CA GLU A 160 5.43 -29.25 -3.53
C GLU A 160 5.96 -30.05 -2.32
N ASN A 161 6.72 -29.40 -1.44
CA ASN A 161 7.23 -30.02 -0.19
C ASN A 161 6.12 -30.47 0.79
N LYS A 162 4.89 -29.99 0.61
CA LYS A 162 3.72 -30.38 1.41
C LYS A 162 2.82 -31.40 0.73
N GLY A 163 3.21 -31.89 -0.45
CA GLY A 163 2.46 -32.90 -1.20
C GLY A 163 1.21 -32.36 -1.89
N PHE A 164 1.09 -31.03 -2.06
CA PHE A 164 0.00 -30.45 -2.83
C PHE A 164 0.32 -30.55 -4.32
N TYR A 165 -0.67 -30.99 -5.11
CA TYR A 165 -0.55 -31.06 -6.56
C TYR A 165 -0.48 -29.64 -7.16
N LEU A 166 0.55 -29.39 -7.97
CA LEU A 166 0.73 -28.14 -8.72
C LEU A 166 0.56 -28.41 -10.22
N GLN A 167 -0.30 -27.63 -10.90
CA GLN A 167 -0.51 -27.80 -12.34
C GLN A 167 0.67 -27.35 -13.22
N ILE A 168 1.52 -26.47 -12.69
CA ILE A 168 2.78 -26.04 -13.33
C ILE A 168 3.86 -26.16 -12.26
N GLY A 169 4.90 -26.95 -12.56
CA GLY A 169 6.00 -27.24 -11.66
C GLY A 169 6.75 -26.02 -11.13
N THR A 170 7.66 -26.26 -10.19
CA THR A 170 8.51 -25.24 -9.54
C THR A 170 9.50 -24.59 -10.50
N ASN A 171 9.86 -25.28 -11.59
CA ASN A 171 10.67 -24.74 -12.67
C ASN A 171 9.79 -23.98 -13.67
N CYS A 172 9.71 -22.66 -13.51
CA CYS A 172 9.45 -21.81 -14.67
C CYS A 172 10.78 -21.68 -15.41
N SER A 173 11.01 -22.52 -16.43
CA SER A 173 12.06 -22.25 -17.41
C SER A 173 11.66 -20.99 -18.18
N PHE A 174 12.41 -19.91 -18.01
CA PHE A 174 12.47 -18.84 -19.01
C PHE A 174 13.47 -19.23 -20.08
#